data_AF-A0A2D7DCD4-F1
#
_entry.id   AF-A0A2D7DCD4-F1
#
_cell.length_a   1.000
_cell.length_b   1.000
_cell.length_c   1.000
_cell.angle_alpha   90.00
_cell.angle_beta   90.00
_cell.angle_gamma   90.00
#
_symmetry.space_group_name_H-M   'P 1'
#
loop_
_entity.id
_entity.type
_entity.pdbx_description
1 polymer ?
#
loop_
_entity_poly.entity_id
_entity_poly.type
_entity_poly.pdbx_seq_one_letter_code
_entity_poly.pdbx_strand_id
1 'polypeptide(L)'
;MTPHDDDISPLPSGTLSAGNLPALDGNDWPVFTPGWVWMVGGGPGDPGLITLHALNALQQADVIIYDALVDSALLRWARPDAAVEYAGKRGGKPSPNQRDISLRLIELARQNKRV
;
A
#
# COMPACT_ATOMS: atom_id res chain seq x y z
N MET A 1 -5.09 39.78 -7.81
CA MET A 1 -4.79 38.33 -7.72
C MET A 1 -3.49 38.13 -8.45
N THR A 2 -2.38 38.19 -7.73
CA THR A 2 -1.04 37.96 -8.29
C THR A 2 -0.88 36.46 -8.55
N PRO A 3 -0.28 36.03 -9.68
CA PRO A 3 0.04 34.62 -9.87
C PRO A 3 1.04 34.21 -8.78
N HIS A 4 0.79 33.08 -8.11
CA HIS A 4 1.85 32.34 -7.45
C HIS A 4 2.69 31.77 -8.58
N ASP A 5 3.73 32.50 -8.97
CA ASP A 5 4.85 31.93 -9.71
C ASP A 5 5.51 30.94 -8.74
N ASP A 6 5.14 29.66 -8.86
CA ASP A 6 5.82 28.55 -8.20
C ASP A 6 7.30 28.62 -8.58
N ASP A 7 8.13 28.87 -7.57
CA ASP A 7 9.58 29.03 -7.64
C ASP A 7 10.23 27.68 -7.98
N ILE A 8 10.10 27.24 -9.24
CA ILE A 8 10.76 26.02 -9.74
C ILE A 8 12.25 26.35 -9.85
N SER A 9 12.97 26.11 -8.76
CA SER A 9 14.43 26.11 -8.76
C SER A 9 14.92 25.13 -9.83
N PRO A 10 15.89 25.52 -10.69
CA PRO A 10 16.39 24.65 -11.74
C PRO A 10 16.99 23.39 -11.12
N LEU A 11 16.69 22.23 -11.71
CA LEU A 11 17.28 20.95 -11.30
C LEU A 11 18.81 21.06 -11.36
N PRO A 12 19.54 20.56 -10.33
CA PRO A 12 20.98 20.66 -10.29
C PRO A 12 21.60 19.98 -11.52
N SER A 13 22.44 20.72 -12.25
CA SER A 13 23.20 20.20 -13.38
C SER A 13 24.50 19.57 -12.85
N GLY A 14 24.52 18.24 -12.73
CA GLY A 14 25.67 17.48 -12.22
C GLY A 14 25.38 15.98 -12.11
N THR A 15 26.40 15.20 -11.76
CA THR A 15 26.20 13.78 -11.43
C THR A 15 25.47 13.70 -10.09
N LEU A 16 24.30 13.06 -10.07
CA LEU A 16 23.56 12.81 -8.83
C LEU A 16 24.42 11.90 -7.94
N SER A 17 24.65 12.33 -6.69
CA SER A 17 25.19 11.43 -5.66
C SER A 17 24.26 10.23 -5.54
N ALA A 18 24.80 9.05 -5.24
CA ALA A 18 23.99 7.89 -4.87
C ALA A 18 23.22 8.24 -3.59
N GLY A 19 21.99 8.71 -3.74
CA GLY A 19 21.06 8.91 -2.64
C GLY A 19 20.56 7.54 -2.18
N ASN A 20 20.54 7.32 -0.87
CA ASN A 20 19.81 6.19 -0.33
C ASN A 20 18.30 6.44 -0.51
N LEU A 21 17.54 5.36 -0.68
CA LEU A 21 16.09 5.47 -0.57
C LEU A 21 15.74 5.99 0.84
N PRO A 22 14.72 6.85 0.98
CA PRO A 22 14.31 7.33 2.30
C PRO A 22 13.92 6.13 3.18
N ALA A 23 14.38 6.13 4.43
CA ALA A 23 14.03 5.06 5.37
C ALA A 23 12.51 5.06 5.59
N LEU A 24 11.88 3.88 5.56
CA LEU A 24 10.44 3.72 5.82
C LEU A 24 10.13 3.73 7.33
N ASP A 25 10.70 4.68 8.08
CA ASP A 25 10.60 4.78 9.53
C ASP A 25 9.46 5.69 10.02
N GLY A 26 8.70 6.27 9.09
CA GLY A 26 7.52 7.11 9.36
C GLY A 26 7.81 8.58 9.62
N ASN A 27 9.08 9.01 9.66
CA ASN A 27 9.41 10.44 9.84
C ASN A 27 9.15 11.26 8.56
N ASP A 28 9.36 10.65 7.39
CA ASP A 28 9.16 11.27 6.07
C ASP A 28 8.07 10.59 5.22
N TRP A 29 7.38 9.59 5.79
CA TRP A 29 6.37 8.80 5.09
C TRP A 29 4.99 8.97 5.72
N PRO A 30 3.90 8.89 4.93
CA PRO A 30 2.57 8.91 5.50
C PRO A 30 2.40 7.77 6.49
N VAL A 31 1.96 8.12 7.70
CA VAL A 31 1.62 7.15 8.74
C VAL A 31 0.29 6.49 8.35
N PHE A 32 0.31 5.17 8.27
CA PHE A 32 -0.91 4.41 8.08
C PHE A 32 -1.69 4.46 9.40
N THR A 33 -2.69 5.32 9.47
CA THR A 33 -3.41 5.58 10.73
C THR A 33 -4.36 4.41 11.04
N PRO A 34 -4.45 3.94 12.31
CA PRO A 34 -5.43 2.93 12.72
C PRO A 34 -6.88 3.29 12.36
N GLY A 35 -7.64 2.31 11.91
CA GLY A 35 -9.03 2.49 11.47
C GLY A 35 -9.20 3.01 10.04
N TRP A 36 -8.11 3.08 9.27
CA TRP A 36 -8.12 3.43 7.86
C TRP A 36 -7.96 2.21 6.97
N VAL A 37 -8.52 2.35 5.76
CA VAL A 37 -8.31 1.42 4.66
C VAL A 37 -7.46 2.10 3.60
N TRP A 38 -6.36 1.49 3.18
CA TRP A 38 -5.57 1.98 2.04
C TRP A 38 -5.76 1.06 0.84
N MET A 39 -6.22 1.63 -0.28
CA MET A 39 -6.30 0.91 -1.54
C MET A 39 -4.97 1.01 -2.28
N VAL A 40 -4.30 -0.13 -2.45
CA VAL A 40 -2.96 -0.20 -3.01
C VAL A 40 -2.97 -1.07 -4.25
N GLY A 41 -2.33 -0.59 -5.33
CA GLY A 41 -2.10 -1.41 -6.52
C GLY A 41 -0.99 -2.42 -6.30
N GLY A 42 -1.25 -3.71 -6.56
CA GLY A 42 -0.25 -4.79 -6.47
C GLY A 42 0.75 -4.84 -7.64
N GLY A 43 0.69 -3.89 -8.57
CA GLY A 43 1.49 -3.92 -9.80
C GLY A 43 1.03 -5.00 -10.79
N PRO A 44 1.73 -5.16 -11.92
CA PRO A 44 1.39 -6.12 -12.97
C PRO A 44 1.91 -7.55 -12.72
N GLY A 45 2.60 -7.80 -11.59
CA GLY A 45 3.12 -9.11 -11.21
C GLY A 45 4.51 -9.03 -10.55
N ASP A 46 5.47 -8.38 -11.22
CA ASP A 46 6.82 -8.22 -10.65
C ASP A 46 6.77 -7.39 -9.35
N PRO A 47 7.22 -7.94 -8.21
CA PRO A 47 7.26 -7.23 -6.94
C PRO A 47 7.98 -5.87 -6.98
N GLY A 48 9.00 -5.72 -7.83
CA GLY A 48 9.76 -4.47 -7.96
C GLY A 48 8.97 -3.31 -8.57
N LEU A 49 7.78 -3.57 -9.12
CA LEU A 49 6.94 -2.56 -9.78
C LEU A 49 5.87 -1.95 -8.85
N ILE A 50 5.90 -2.25 -7.55
CA ILE A 50 5.05 -1.55 -6.59
C ILE A 50 5.58 -0.15 -6.30
N THR A 51 4.72 0.71 -5.78
CA THR A 51 5.11 2.06 -5.35
C THR A 51 5.78 2.03 -3.98
N LEU A 52 6.55 3.07 -3.66
CA LEU A 52 7.13 3.20 -2.32
C LEU A 52 6.04 3.33 -1.23
N HIS A 53 4.90 3.95 -1.54
CA HIS A 53 3.75 4.00 -0.62
C HIS A 53 3.07 2.65 -0.44
N ALA A 54 3.06 1.78 -1.45
CA ALA A 54 2.59 0.40 -1.31
C ALA A 54 3.47 -0.39 -0.33
N LEU A 55 4.79 -0.27 -0.47
CA LEU A 55 5.74 -0.90 0.44
C LEU A 55 5.59 -0.36 1.87
N ASN A 56 5.45 0.96 2.01
CA ASN A 56 5.18 1.61 3.30
C ASN A 56 3.89 1.10 3.95
N ALA A 57 2.82 0.88 3.17
CA ALA A 57 1.57 0.31 3.67
C ALA A 57 1.76 -1.12 4.18
N LEU A 58 2.43 -1.97 3.41
CA LEU A 58 2.69 -3.38 3.77
C LEU A 58 3.47 -3.50 5.09
N GLN A 59 4.43 -2.60 5.33
CA GLN A 59 5.24 -2.59 6.55
C GLN A 59 4.47 -2.11 7.80
N GLN A 60 3.36 -1.38 7.62
CA GLN A 60 2.57 -0.82 8.72
C GLN A 60 1.25 -1.55 8.99
N ALA A 61 0.70 -2.24 7.98
CA ALA A 61 -0.62 -2.86 8.03
C ALA A 61 -0.76 -3.87 9.18
N ASP A 62 -1.95 -3.90 9.78
CA ASP A 62 -2.34 -4.93 10.74
C ASP A 62 -3.04 -6.11 10.03
N VAL A 63 -3.74 -5.82 8.94
CA VAL A 63 -4.41 -6.82 8.09
C VAL A 63 -4.18 -6.46 6.63
N ILE A 64 -3.90 -7.45 5.78
CA ILE A 64 -3.75 -7.29 4.33
C ILE A 64 -4.80 -8.16 3.65
N ILE A 65 -5.70 -7.53 2.89
CA ILE A 65 -6.66 -8.24 2.04
C ILE A 65 -6.20 -8.14 0.58
N TYR A 66 -6.00 -9.28 -0.07
CA TYR A 66 -5.48 -9.33 -1.45
C TYR A 66 -6.28 -10.30 -2.33
N ASP A 67 -6.32 -10.05 -3.64
CA ASP A 67 -7.05 -10.87 -4.59
C ASP A 67 -6.15 -11.88 -5.34
N ALA A 68 -6.71 -12.54 -6.36
CA ALA A 68 -6.02 -13.57 -7.14
C ALA A 68 -4.92 -13.04 -8.08
N LEU A 69 -4.89 -11.74 -8.37
CA LEU A 69 -3.95 -11.14 -9.32
C LEU A 69 -2.66 -10.65 -8.65
N VAL A 70 -2.67 -10.52 -7.33
CA VAL A 70 -1.51 -10.07 -6.55
C VAL A 70 -0.51 -11.22 -6.39
N ASP A 71 0.76 -10.97 -6.74
CA ASP A 71 1.83 -11.91 -6.47
C ASP A 71 2.08 -12.01 -4.95
N SER A 72 1.96 -13.22 -4.42
CA SER A 72 2.24 -13.55 -3.01
C SER A 72 3.64 -13.14 -2.54
N ALA A 73 4.59 -12.95 -3.46
CA ALA A 73 5.92 -12.44 -3.18
C ALA A 73 5.91 -11.08 -2.46
N LEU A 74 4.92 -10.24 -2.72
CA LEU A 74 4.73 -8.95 -2.05
C LEU A 74 4.47 -9.10 -0.55
N LEU A 75 3.80 -10.19 -0.15
CA LEU A 75 3.45 -10.45 1.25
C LEU A 75 4.69 -10.73 2.11
N ARG A 76 5.84 -11.06 1.50
CA ARG A 76 7.12 -11.19 2.23
C ARG A 76 7.64 -9.86 2.75
N TRP A 77 7.15 -8.74 2.23
CA TRP A 77 7.46 -7.40 2.71
C TRP A 77 6.37 -6.85 3.63
N ALA A 78 5.44 -7.69 4.08
CA ALA A 78 4.50 -7.30 5.12
C ALA A 78 5.19 -7.28 6.49
N ARG A 79 4.60 -6.55 7.42
CA ARG A 79 4.91 -6.67 8.86
C ARG A 79 4.74 -8.14 9.30
N PRO A 80 5.67 -8.75 10.06
CA PRO A 80 5.62 -10.19 10.37
C PRO A 80 4.37 -10.69 11.09
N ASP A 81 3.70 -9.83 11.85
CA ASP A 81 2.47 -10.11 12.61
C ASP A 81 1.19 -9.67 11.90
N ALA A 82 1.29 -9.15 10.67
CA ALA A 82 0.11 -8.78 9.89
C ALA A 82 -0.73 -10.02 9.54
N ALA A 83 -2.04 -9.95 9.76
CA ALA A 83 -2.96 -10.98 9.30
C ALA A 83 -3.15 -10.85 7.79
N VAL A 84 -3.22 -11.97 7.07
CA VAL A 84 -3.36 -11.99 5.62
C VAL A 84 -4.66 -12.71 5.24
N GLU A 85 -5.55 -12.02 4.55
CA GLU A 85 -6.85 -12.54 4.10
C GLU A 85 -6.92 -12.58 2.56
N TYR A 86 -7.07 -13.77 1.98
CA TYR A 86 -7.25 -13.93 0.55
C TYR A 86 -8.71 -13.71 0.14
N ALA A 87 -8.94 -12.73 -0.73
CA ALA A 87 -10.24 -12.35 -1.27
C ALA A 87 -10.49 -12.88 -2.70
N GLY A 88 -9.54 -13.60 -3.29
CA GLY A 88 -9.67 -14.13 -4.64
C GLY A 88 -10.56 -15.38 -4.76
N LYS A 89 -10.91 -15.74 -5.99
CA LYS A 89 -11.77 -16.90 -6.29
C LYS A 89 -11.02 -18.21 -5.98
N ARG A 90 -11.62 -19.10 -5.20
CA ARG A 90 -11.34 -20.54 -5.30
C ARG A 90 -12.25 -21.09 -6.40
N GLY A 91 -11.66 -21.69 -7.44
CA GLY A 91 -12.34 -22.07 -8.68
C GLY A 91 -13.77 -22.60 -8.51
N GLY A 92 -14.72 -22.00 -9.24
CA GLY A 92 -16.07 -22.52 -9.46
C GLY A 92 -17.18 -22.14 -8.47
N LYS A 93 -16.88 -21.44 -7.35
CA LYS A 93 -17.93 -20.97 -6.42
C LYS A 93 -18.43 -19.55 -6.77
N PRO A 94 -19.70 -19.20 -6.48
CA PRO A 94 -20.18 -17.83 -6.60
C PRO A 94 -19.29 -16.93 -5.74
N SER A 95 -18.81 -15.83 -6.32
CA SER A 95 -17.91 -14.89 -5.65
C SER A 95 -18.45 -14.51 -4.27
N PRO A 96 -17.59 -14.26 -3.25
CA PRO A 96 -17.95 -13.24 -2.28
C PRO A 96 -18.36 -12.03 -3.11
N ASN A 97 -19.57 -11.52 -2.89
CA ASN A 97 -19.98 -10.34 -3.63
C ASN A 97 -18.92 -9.26 -3.36
N GLN A 98 -18.58 -8.40 -4.31
CA GLN A 98 -17.71 -7.23 -4.05
C GLN A 98 -18.14 -6.52 -2.76
N ARG A 99 -19.44 -6.54 -2.48
CA ARG A 99 -20.05 -6.10 -1.22
C ARG A 99 -19.47 -6.77 0.04
N ASP A 100 -19.22 -8.07 0.04
CA ASP A 100 -18.71 -8.81 1.21
C ASP A 100 -17.27 -8.41 1.51
N ILE A 101 -16.44 -8.21 0.49
CA ILE A 101 -15.08 -7.69 0.63
C ILE A 101 -15.13 -6.28 1.22
N SER A 102 -15.97 -5.40 0.65
CA SER A 102 -16.14 -4.04 1.17
C SER A 102 -16.64 -4.02 2.61
N LEU A 103 -17.59 -4.88 2.97
CA LEU A 103 -18.08 -5.00 4.34
C LEU A 103 -16.98 -5.51 5.29
N ARG A 104 -16.14 -6.45 4.83
CA ARG A 104 -15.01 -6.95 5.60
C ARG A 104 -13.97 -5.85 5.86
N LEU A 105 -13.63 -5.06 4.84
CA LEU A 105 -12.74 -3.90 4.99
C LEU A 105 -13.29 -2.91 6.03
N ILE A 106 -14.57 -2.57 5.93
CA ILE A 106 -15.25 -1.65 6.87
C ILE A 106 -15.25 -2.22 8.30
N GLU A 107 -15.52 -3.52 8.46
CA GLU A 107 -15.53 -4.19 9.75
C GLU A 107 -14.16 -4.09 10.43
N LEU A 108 -13.09 -4.41 9.72
CA LEU A 108 -11.72 -4.39 10.24
C LEU A 108 -11.26 -2.96 10.57
N ALA A 109 -11.58 -1.98 9.72
CA ALA A 109 -11.31 -0.58 9.99
C ALA A 109 -12.05 -0.11 11.26
N ARG A 110 -13.32 -0.50 11.45
CA ARG A 110 -14.07 -0.20 12.68
C ARG A 110 -13.50 -0.87 13.94
N GLN A 111 -12.74 -1.95 13.79
CA GLN A 111 -11.95 -2.57 14.87
C GLN A 111 -10.63 -1.83 15.14
N ASN A 112 -10.45 -0.62 14.57
CA ASN A 112 -9.27 0.21 14.69
C ASN A 112 -7.99 -0.44 14.13
N LYS A 113 -8.13 -1.30 13.10
CA LYS A 113 -7.00 -1.91 12.39
C LYS A 113 -6.58 -1.06 11.20
N ARG A 114 -5.31 -1.15 10.81
CA ARG A 114 -4.76 -0.64 9.54
C ARG A 114 -4.96 -1.71 8.47
N VAL A 115 -5.81 -1.45 7.49
CA VAL A 115 -6.32 -2.46 6.53
C VAL A 115 -5.92 -2.15 5.09
#